data_AF-A0A258CNB7-F1
#
_entry.id   AF-A0A258CNB7-F1
#
_cell.length_a   1.000
_cell.length_b   1.000
_cell.length_c   1.000
_cell.angle_alpha   90.00
_cell.angle_beta   90.00
_cell.angle_gamma   90.00
#
_symmetry.space_group_name_H-M   'P 1'
#
loop_
_entity.id
_entity.type
_entity.pdbx_description
1 polymer ?
#
loop_
_entity_poly.entity_id
_entity_poly.type
_entity_poly.pdbx_seq_one_letter_code
_entity_poly.pdbx_strand_id
1 'polypeptide(L)'
;MTEDQLEKEALEWLSELGYTHLYGPDIAHDGSGPQRESYRQVVLTERLRAAIAKLNPQVPLAAREDALKQVVDLGVPVQLSANRLFHRLLVGGVPVQYQKEGETRGDFVRLIDWTNVRSNDWLAVNQFSIQGPKHTRRPDIILFVNGLPLVLLELKNPADVNADLWKAFDQLQTYKEQIPDLFHYNEILVISDGSEARMGSLSADAERFMNWRTIDGEQLDPLGQFNELETLLRGVMAPEMLLDYLRYFVLFEDDGRLVKKIAGYHQFHAVRAAIGQVVSASRPGGTQKGGVVWHTQGSGKSITMTCFAARVMQEAAMENPTIVVITDRNDLDGQLFGVFSLSQDLLRERPVQAETRGNLREKLANRPSGGIVFATIQKFMPGEDEDSFPVLSARSNIVVIADEAHRTQYGFHASLKAPDLKVAEASTRYQVGYAQHLRDALPNATFVAFTGTPVSSEDRDTRAV
;
A
#
# COMPACT_ATOMS: atom_id res chain seq x y z
N MET A 1 -16.49 22.97 -22.31
CA MET A 1 -16.20 23.10 -20.87
C MET A 1 -14.89 23.86 -20.74
N THR A 2 -14.81 24.86 -19.87
CA THR A 2 -13.55 25.58 -19.57
C THR A 2 -12.84 24.94 -18.37
N GLU A 3 -11.57 25.28 -18.14
CA GLU A 3 -10.82 24.83 -16.94
C GLU A 3 -11.55 25.21 -15.64
N ASP A 4 -12.02 26.45 -15.51
CA ASP A 4 -12.82 26.91 -14.37
C ASP A 4 -14.13 26.12 -14.18
N GLN A 5 -14.73 25.58 -15.25
CA GLN A 5 -15.94 24.77 -15.15
C GLN A 5 -15.60 23.37 -14.65
N LEU A 6 -14.54 22.78 -15.20
CA LEU A 6 -14.04 21.48 -14.76
C LEU A 6 -13.59 21.50 -13.28
N GLU A 7 -12.91 22.57 -12.85
CA GLU A 7 -12.52 22.74 -11.45
C GLU A 7 -13.76 22.76 -10.53
N LYS A 8 -14.82 23.47 -10.92
CA LYS A 8 -16.07 23.51 -10.15
C LYS A 8 -16.76 22.15 -10.09
N GLU A 9 -16.86 21.44 -11.21
CA GLU A 9 -17.43 20.09 -11.24
C GLU A 9 -16.63 19.12 -10.36
N ALA A 10 -15.30 19.17 -10.41
CA ALA A 10 -14.46 18.35 -9.55
C ALA A 10 -14.68 18.65 -8.05
N LEU A 11 -14.83 19.93 -7.67
CA LEU A 11 -15.14 20.34 -6.30
C LEU A 11 -16.54 19.91 -5.85
N GLU A 12 -17.53 19.90 -6.76
CA GLU A 12 -18.87 19.39 -6.50
C GLU A 12 -18.83 17.88 -6.21
N TRP A 13 -18.15 17.08 -7.04
CA TRP A 13 -17.98 15.64 -6.78
C TRP A 13 -17.23 15.36 -5.48
N LEU A 14 -16.18 16.12 -5.17
CA LEU A 14 -15.48 16.02 -3.88
C LEU A 14 -16.41 16.37 -2.70
N SER A 15 -17.26 17.38 -2.85
CA SER A 15 -18.25 17.74 -1.83
C SER A 15 -19.27 16.63 -1.60
N GLU A 16 -19.74 15.95 -2.65
CA GLU A 16 -20.60 14.76 -2.55
C GLU A 16 -19.93 13.60 -1.82
N LEU A 17 -18.61 13.46 -1.95
CA LEU A 17 -17.80 12.45 -1.22
C LEU A 17 -17.56 12.83 0.26
N GLY A 18 -17.96 14.03 0.68
CA GLY A 18 -17.87 14.50 2.06
C GLY A 18 -16.72 15.46 2.35
N TYR A 19 -16.05 16.00 1.33
CA TYR A 19 -15.07 17.07 1.52
C TYR A 19 -15.75 18.41 1.74
N THR A 20 -15.20 19.23 2.64
CA THR A 20 -15.58 20.64 2.71
C THR A 20 -14.77 21.44 1.70
N HIS A 21 -15.45 22.10 0.76
CA HIS A 21 -14.82 23.02 -0.16
C HIS A 21 -14.44 24.34 0.53
N LEU A 22 -13.21 24.81 0.32
CA LEU A 22 -12.77 26.15 0.68
C LEU A 22 -12.05 26.81 -0.49
N TYR A 23 -12.21 28.12 -0.63
CA TYR A 23 -11.47 28.91 -1.62
C TYR A 23 -10.13 29.39 -1.05
N GLY A 24 -9.04 29.08 -1.73
CA GLY A 24 -7.67 29.37 -1.28
C GLY A 24 -7.42 30.82 -0.88
N PRO A 25 -7.87 31.83 -1.66
CA PRO A 25 -7.78 33.24 -1.29
C PRO A 25 -8.54 33.63 -0.02
N ASP A 26 -9.67 32.99 0.29
CA ASP A 26 -10.42 33.30 1.53
C ASP A 26 -9.66 32.85 2.78
N ILE A 27 -8.94 31.73 2.69
CA ILE A 27 -8.17 31.16 3.81
C ILE A 27 -6.70 31.60 3.84
N ALA A 28 -6.28 32.46 2.91
CA ALA A 28 -4.96 33.05 2.91
C ALA A 28 -4.75 33.99 4.11
N HIS A 29 -3.50 34.30 4.44
CA HIS A 29 -3.16 35.14 5.61
C HIS A 29 -3.76 36.58 5.54
N ASP A 30 -4.07 37.03 4.33
CA ASP A 30 -4.65 38.30 3.92
C ASP A 30 -6.10 38.14 3.41
N GLY A 31 -6.69 36.95 3.60
CA GLY A 31 -8.04 36.59 3.20
C GLY A 31 -9.11 36.97 4.22
N SER A 32 -10.37 36.63 3.90
CA SER A 32 -11.55 36.91 4.72
C SER A 32 -11.65 36.02 5.98
N GLY A 33 -11.04 34.84 5.96
CA GLY A 33 -11.03 33.86 7.04
C GLY A 33 -9.69 33.13 7.12
N PRO A 34 -8.59 33.81 7.51
CA PRO A 34 -7.24 33.29 7.43
C PRO A 34 -7.06 31.99 8.23
N GLN A 35 -6.46 30.97 7.60
CA GLN A 35 -6.10 29.69 8.23
C GLN A 35 -4.60 29.39 8.18
N ARG A 36 -3.81 30.36 7.73
CA ARG A 36 -2.35 30.32 7.66
C ARG A 36 -1.77 31.70 7.91
N GLU A 37 -0.55 31.76 8.41
CA GLU A 37 0.15 33.00 8.77
C GLU A 37 0.92 33.62 7.59
N SER A 38 1.24 32.83 6.56
CA SER A 38 1.90 33.30 5.35
C SER A 38 1.68 32.39 4.15
N TYR A 39 1.98 32.88 2.95
CA TYR A 39 1.97 32.08 1.73
C TYR A 39 3.02 30.95 1.68
N ARG A 40 4.02 30.97 2.58
CA ARG A 40 5.02 29.88 2.69
C ARG A 40 4.48 28.66 3.45
N GLN A 41 3.43 28.85 4.25
CA GLN A 41 2.84 27.81 5.05
C GLN A 41 1.93 26.94 4.18
N VAL A 42 2.37 25.71 3.93
CA VAL A 42 1.63 24.70 3.13
C VAL A 42 0.72 23.81 3.98
N VAL A 43 1.01 23.67 5.28
CA VAL A 43 0.18 22.92 6.25
C VAL A 43 -0.78 23.88 6.95
N LEU A 44 -2.05 23.50 7.07
CA LEU A 44 -3.03 24.25 7.87
C LEU A 44 -2.84 23.90 9.35
N THR A 45 -1.84 24.54 9.98
CA THR A 45 -1.29 24.15 11.29
C THR A 45 -2.34 24.11 12.40
N GLU A 46 -3.29 25.05 12.45
CA GLU A 46 -4.35 25.05 13.48
C GLU A 46 -5.28 23.84 13.36
N ARG A 47 -5.58 23.40 12.13
CA ARG A 47 -6.38 22.21 11.88
C ARG A 47 -5.63 20.95 12.28
N LEU A 48 -4.34 20.88 11.95
CA LEU A 48 -3.48 19.78 12.37
C LEU A 48 -3.36 19.71 13.89
N ARG A 49 -3.17 20.84 14.57
CA ARG A 49 -3.16 20.91 16.03
C ARG A 49 -4.47 20.41 16.63
N ALA A 50 -5.61 20.86 16.09
CA ALA A 50 -6.93 20.43 16.55
C ALA A 50 -7.15 18.92 16.35
N ALA A 51 -6.75 18.38 15.20
CA ALA A 51 -6.81 16.94 14.93
C ALA A 51 -5.91 16.15 15.88
N ILE A 52 -4.65 16.55 16.06
CA ILE A 52 -3.73 15.94 17.03
C ILE A 52 -4.34 15.92 18.44
N ALA A 53 -4.94 17.04 18.86
CA ALA A 53 -5.58 17.13 20.18
C ALA A 53 -6.79 16.18 20.31
N LYS A 54 -7.63 16.09 19.28
CA LYS A 54 -8.82 15.22 19.23
C LYS A 54 -8.45 13.73 19.21
N LEU A 55 -7.42 13.37 18.45
CA LEU A 55 -7.02 11.97 18.26
C LEU A 55 -6.17 11.41 19.40
N ASN A 56 -5.54 12.28 20.20
CA ASN A 56 -4.60 11.88 21.24
C ASN A 56 -4.91 12.55 22.61
N PRO A 57 -6.15 12.45 23.14
CA PRO A 57 -6.53 13.12 24.39
C PRO A 57 -5.74 12.63 25.62
N GLN A 58 -5.18 11.42 25.54
CA GLN A 58 -4.37 10.80 26.59
C GLN A 58 -2.93 11.34 26.65
N VAL A 59 -2.44 11.98 25.58
CA VAL A 59 -1.07 12.49 25.49
C VAL A 59 -1.03 13.93 26.03
N PRO A 60 -0.08 14.28 26.91
CA PRO A 60 0.03 15.65 27.45
C PRO A 60 0.16 16.72 26.35
N LEU A 61 -0.33 17.93 26.62
CA LEU A 61 -0.30 19.04 25.65
C LEU A 61 1.12 19.32 25.13
N ALA A 62 2.12 19.38 26.00
CA ALA A 62 3.50 19.64 25.59
C ALA A 62 4.04 18.61 24.58
N ALA A 63 3.70 17.33 24.76
CA ALA A 63 4.10 16.27 23.83
C ALA A 63 3.31 16.33 22.50
N ARG A 64 2.04 16.75 22.54
CA ARG A 64 1.25 17.00 21.33
C ARG A 64 1.80 18.17 20.51
N GLU A 65 2.21 19.26 21.16
CA GLU A 65 2.87 20.40 20.47
C GLU A 65 4.26 20.03 19.95
N ASP A 66 5.01 19.19 20.66
CA ASP A 66 6.27 18.64 20.16
C ASP A 66 6.06 17.81 18.88
N ALA A 67 5.05 16.93 18.87
CA ALA A 67 4.69 16.18 17.67
C ALA A 67 4.29 17.10 16.50
N LEU A 68 3.48 18.13 16.75
CA LEU A 68 3.13 19.12 15.74
C LEU A 68 4.37 19.80 15.16
N LYS A 69 5.32 20.19 16.02
CA LYS A 69 6.57 20.81 15.60
C LYS A 69 7.41 19.88 14.72
N GLN A 70 7.54 18.60 15.10
CA GLN A 70 8.26 17.60 14.30
C GLN A 70 7.64 17.42 12.90
N VAL A 71 6.32 17.54 12.77
CA VAL A 71 5.64 17.41 11.46
C VAL A 71 5.82 18.66 10.61
N VAL A 72 5.73 19.85 11.20
CA VAL A 72 5.89 21.13 10.48
C VAL A 72 7.35 21.39 10.11
N ASP A 73 8.29 20.93 10.94
CA ASP A 73 9.73 21.03 10.73
C ASP A 73 10.37 19.64 10.72
N LEU A 74 10.38 19.02 9.54
CA LEU A 74 10.95 17.69 9.32
C LEU A 74 12.48 17.66 9.43
N GLY A 75 13.16 18.81 9.37
CA GLY A 75 14.63 18.89 9.45
C GLY A 75 15.39 18.21 8.30
N VAL A 76 14.71 17.85 7.19
CA VAL A 76 15.31 17.16 6.04
C VAL A 76 15.26 18.05 4.81
N PRO A 77 16.42 18.46 4.23
CA PRO A 77 16.45 19.38 3.10
C PRO A 77 16.16 18.73 1.75
N VAL A 78 16.35 17.41 1.62
CA VAL A 78 16.11 16.68 0.37
C VAL A 78 14.64 16.31 0.28
N GLN A 79 13.93 16.87 -0.71
CA GLN A 79 12.48 16.79 -0.87
C GLN A 79 11.93 15.36 -0.74
N LEU A 80 12.46 14.38 -1.49
CA LEU A 80 11.95 13.01 -1.46
C LEU A 80 12.26 12.29 -0.13
N SER A 81 13.39 12.62 0.50
CA SER A 81 13.74 12.09 1.83
C SER A 81 12.84 12.68 2.92
N ALA A 82 12.49 13.97 2.83
CA ALA A 82 11.51 14.61 3.69
C ALA A 82 10.13 13.97 3.50
N ASN A 83 9.73 13.71 2.26
CA ASN A 83 8.48 13.00 1.94
C ASN A 83 8.41 11.60 2.54
N ARG A 84 9.50 10.81 2.44
CA ARG A 84 9.60 9.50 3.08
C ARG A 84 9.49 9.59 4.60
N LEU A 85 10.18 10.55 5.21
CA LEU A 85 10.11 10.78 6.66
C LEU A 85 8.67 11.14 7.08
N PHE A 86 8.05 12.10 6.39
CA PHE A 86 6.67 12.47 6.63
C PHE A 86 5.72 11.28 6.50
N HIS A 87 5.84 10.49 5.43
CA HIS A 87 5.00 9.31 5.24
C HIS A 87 5.07 8.33 6.42
N ARG A 88 6.28 8.10 6.96
CA ARG A 88 6.45 7.28 8.18
C ARG A 88 5.71 7.87 9.38
N LEU A 89 5.78 9.18 9.58
CA LEU A 89 5.07 9.88 10.66
C LEU A 89 3.55 9.85 10.45
N LEU A 90 3.09 10.00 9.21
CA LEU A 90 1.68 9.95 8.82
C LEU A 90 1.07 8.61 9.22
N VAL A 91 1.69 7.51 8.78
CA VAL A 91 1.14 6.16 8.95
C VAL A 91 1.48 5.59 10.34
N GLY A 92 2.68 5.85 10.85
CA GLY A 92 3.20 5.30 12.13
C GLY A 92 2.84 6.11 13.37
N GLY A 93 2.50 7.38 13.21
CA GLY A 93 2.43 8.35 14.30
C GLY A 93 3.79 8.98 14.61
N VAL A 94 3.75 10.14 15.24
CA VAL A 94 4.94 10.92 15.62
C VAL A 94 5.45 10.45 16.97
N PRO A 95 6.71 9.98 17.08
CA PRO A 95 7.25 9.54 18.36
C PRO A 95 7.43 10.73 19.31
N VAL A 96 6.97 10.59 20.54
CA VAL A 96 7.10 11.61 21.60
C VAL A 96 7.54 10.97 22.91
N GLN A 97 8.12 11.78 23.78
CA GLN A 97 8.47 11.37 25.14
C GLN A 97 7.95 12.41 26.14
N TYR A 98 7.40 11.95 27.26
CA TYR A 98 6.93 12.82 28.34
C TYR A 98 7.05 12.15 29.71
N GLN A 99 7.11 12.98 30.76
CA GLN A 99 7.10 12.51 32.14
C GLN A 99 5.67 12.20 32.59
N LYS A 100 5.45 11.01 33.16
CA LYS A 100 4.20 10.62 33.80
C LYS A 100 4.51 9.79 35.04
N GLU A 101 4.01 10.23 36.20
CA GLU A 101 4.21 9.54 37.49
C GLU A 101 5.70 9.36 37.87
N GLY A 102 6.56 10.31 37.46
CA GLY A 102 8.00 10.27 37.75
C GLY A 102 8.83 9.42 36.80
N GLU A 103 8.21 8.84 35.76
CA GLU A 103 8.89 8.03 34.74
C GLU A 103 8.77 8.67 33.34
N THR A 104 9.84 8.53 32.55
CA THR A 104 9.82 8.86 31.12
C THR A 104 9.02 7.81 30.35
N ARG A 105 7.91 8.20 29.72
CA ARG A 105 7.13 7.34 28.82
C ARG A 105 7.33 7.76 27.37
N GLY A 106 7.54 6.78 26.50
CA GLY A 106 7.47 6.95 25.05
C GLY A 106 6.07 6.62 24.53
N ASP A 107 5.57 7.40 23.57
CA ASP A 107 4.26 7.22 22.95
C ASP A 107 4.30 7.68 21.49
N PHE A 108 3.24 7.42 20.73
CA PHE A 108 3.08 7.88 19.35
C PHE A 108 1.84 8.76 19.21
N VAL A 109 2.03 10.00 18.76
CA VAL A 109 0.95 10.92 18.44
C VAL A 109 0.42 10.62 17.04
N ARG A 110 -0.84 10.21 16.94
CA ARG A 110 -1.49 9.92 15.66
C ARG A 110 -1.88 11.21 14.94
N LEU A 111 -1.62 11.26 13.63
CA LEU A 111 -2.03 12.37 12.75
C LEU A 111 -3.36 12.11 12.04
N ILE A 112 -3.72 10.83 11.87
CA ILE A 112 -4.91 10.37 11.16
C ILE A 112 -5.61 9.29 11.99
N ASP A 113 -6.94 9.33 12.02
CA ASP A 113 -7.76 8.21 12.48
C ASP A 113 -8.01 7.25 11.30
N TRP A 114 -7.25 6.16 11.27
CA TRP A 114 -7.36 5.15 10.22
C TRP A 114 -8.58 4.24 10.35
N THR A 115 -9.32 4.32 11.46
CA THR A 115 -10.45 3.42 11.75
C THR A 115 -11.79 4.13 11.59
N ASN A 116 -11.90 5.37 12.07
CA ASN A 116 -13.11 6.16 11.92
C ASN A 116 -12.85 7.38 11.03
N VAL A 117 -13.27 7.26 9.77
CA VAL A 117 -13.09 8.28 8.73
C VAL A 117 -13.67 9.65 9.12
N ARG A 118 -14.80 9.64 9.85
CA ARG A 118 -15.48 10.87 10.33
C ARG A 118 -14.74 11.57 11.47
N SER A 119 -13.74 10.93 12.07
CA SER A 119 -12.89 11.59 13.06
C SER A 119 -11.91 12.57 12.41
N ASN A 120 -11.62 12.41 11.11
CA ASN A 120 -10.73 13.29 10.36
C ASN A 120 -11.49 14.48 9.76
N ASP A 121 -10.76 15.57 9.56
CA ASP A 121 -11.17 16.76 8.81
C ASP A 121 -10.77 16.59 7.33
N TRP A 122 -11.70 16.81 6.41
CA TRP A 122 -11.54 16.56 4.98
C TRP A 122 -11.82 17.85 4.20
N LEU A 123 -10.81 18.39 3.52
CA LEU A 123 -10.96 19.65 2.75
C LEU A 123 -10.52 19.48 1.31
N ALA A 124 -11.28 20.08 0.40
CA ALA A 124 -10.86 20.33 -0.98
C ALA A 124 -10.66 21.84 -1.11
N VAL A 125 -9.42 22.27 -1.32
CA VAL A 125 -9.09 23.70 -1.39
C VAL A 125 -8.62 24.02 -2.80
N ASN A 126 -9.37 24.86 -3.50
CA ASN A 126 -8.96 25.31 -4.83
C ASN A 126 -8.15 26.60 -4.78
N GLN A 127 -7.30 26.82 -5.79
CA GLN A 127 -6.57 28.08 -6.01
C GLN A 127 -5.66 28.48 -4.82
N PHE A 128 -5.07 27.47 -4.14
CA PHE A 128 -4.25 27.66 -2.95
C PHE A 128 -2.84 28.17 -3.31
N SER A 129 -2.64 29.50 -3.27
CA SER A 129 -1.34 30.10 -3.64
C SER A 129 -0.25 29.75 -2.61
N ILE A 130 0.93 29.32 -3.06
CA ILE A 130 2.08 28.94 -2.24
C ILE A 130 3.31 29.72 -2.72
N GLN A 131 4.00 30.37 -1.79
CA GLN A 131 5.24 31.09 -2.05
C GLN A 131 6.43 30.18 -1.75
N GLY A 132 7.20 29.84 -2.78
CA GLY A 132 8.50 29.20 -2.63
C GLY A 132 9.66 30.20 -2.61
N PRO A 133 10.91 29.74 -2.77
CA PRO A 133 12.09 30.59 -2.60
C PRO A 133 12.17 31.75 -3.59
N LYS A 134 11.69 31.56 -4.82
CA LYS A 134 11.79 32.54 -5.92
C LYS A 134 10.46 32.82 -6.64
N HIS A 135 9.51 31.90 -6.52
CA HIS A 135 8.27 31.96 -7.29
C HIS A 135 7.08 31.70 -6.37
N THR A 136 5.93 32.26 -6.74
CA THR A 136 4.64 31.89 -6.17
C THR A 136 3.90 31.06 -7.19
N ARG A 137 3.35 29.92 -6.76
CA ARG A 137 2.58 29.01 -7.60
C ARG A 137 1.20 28.79 -6.99
N ARG A 138 0.25 28.41 -7.82
CA ARG A 138 -1.14 28.23 -7.42
C ARG A 138 -1.64 26.95 -8.09
N PRO A 139 -1.58 25.81 -7.40
CA PRO A 139 -2.20 24.59 -7.86
C PRO A 139 -3.73 24.75 -7.91
N ASP A 140 -4.37 23.98 -8.78
CA ASP A 140 -5.81 24.07 -9.00
C ASP A 140 -6.59 23.57 -7.80
N ILE A 141 -6.37 22.31 -7.37
CA ILE A 141 -7.02 21.75 -6.18
C ILE A 141 -5.99 21.00 -5.31
N ILE A 142 -6.04 21.23 -4.01
CA ILE A 142 -5.30 20.44 -3.01
C ILE A 142 -6.29 19.81 -2.03
N LEU A 143 -6.18 18.49 -1.83
CA LEU A 143 -6.95 17.80 -0.80
C LEU A 143 -6.15 17.74 0.49
N PHE A 144 -6.77 18.23 1.56
CA PHE A 144 -6.21 18.18 2.90
C PHE A 144 -6.93 17.14 3.75
N VAL A 145 -6.15 16.43 4.57
CA VAL A 145 -6.67 15.60 5.66
C VAL A 145 -6.06 16.08 6.96
N ASN A 146 -6.88 16.50 7.93
CA ASN A 146 -6.41 17.07 9.20
C ASN A 146 -5.42 18.23 9.01
N GLY A 147 -5.59 19.04 7.96
CA GLY A 147 -4.70 20.16 7.63
C GLY A 147 -3.39 19.79 6.92
N LEU A 148 -3.16 18.51 6.58
CA LEU A 148 -2.01 18.05 5.80
C LEU A 148 -2.35 18.00 4.29
N PRO A 149 -1.55 18.62 3.39
CA PRO A 149 -1.82 18.62 1.94
C PRO A 149 -1.35 17.33 1.27
N LEU A 150 -2.24 16.33 1.17
CA LEU A 150 -1.86 14.97 0.77
C LEU A 150 -2.05 14.69 -0.73
N VAL A 151 -3.00 15.37 -1.39
CA VAL A 151 -3.27 15.16 -2.83
C VAL A 151 -3.25 16.50 -3.54
N LEU A 152 -2.58 16.57 -4.69
CA LEU A 152 -2.55 17.74 -5.56
C LEU A 152 -3.12 17.35 -6.92
N LEU A 153 -4.13 18.09 -7.38
CA LEU A 153 -4.75 17.93 -8.69
C LEU A 153 -4.38 19.15 -9.54
N GLU A 154 -3.87 18.90 -10.74
CA GLU A 154 -3.66 19.91 -11.77
C GLU A 154 -4.58 19.58 -12.96
N LEU A 155 -5.42 20.54 -13.30
CA LEU A 155 -6.47 20.42 -14.31
C LEU A 155 -6.09 21.25 -15.54
N LYS A 156 -6.56 20.83 -16.71
CA LYS A 156 -6.39 21.57 -17.97
C LYS A 156 -7.72 21.66 -18.68
N ASN A 157 -7.83 22.64 -19.56
CA ASN A 157 -9.03 22.86 -20.34
C ASN A 157 -9.28 21.71 -21.35
N PRO A 158 -10.39 20.96 -21.25
CA PRO A 158 -10.75 19.90 -22.21
C PRO A 158 -10.96 20.38 -23.65
N ALA A 159 -11.23 21.67 -23.84
CA ALA A 159 -11.53 22.23 -25.16
C ALA A 159 -10.28 22.71 -25.95
N ASP A 160 -9.09 22.72 -25.33
CA ASP A 160 -7.87 23.06 -26.04
C ASP A 160 -7.24 21.80 -26.65
N VAL A 161 -7.29 21.71 -27.97
CA VAL A 161 -6.73 20.58 -28.75
C VAL A 161 -5.21 20.42 -28.55
N ASN A 162 -4.55 21.45 -28.00
CA ASN A 162 -3.13 21.43 -27.62
C ASN A 162 -2.92 21.32 -26.11
N ALA A 163 -3.97 21.33 -25.27
CA ALA A 163 -3.87 21.06 -23.85
C ALA A 163 -3.69 19.56 -23.65
N ASP A 164 -2.46 19.12 -23.90
CA ASP A 164 -2.03 17.77 -23.64
C ASP A 164 -2.04 17.53 -22.13
N LEU A 165 -2.58 16.41 -21.68
CA LEU A 165 -2.51 15.92 -20.29
C LEU A 165 -1.07 16.04 -19.73
N TRP A 166 -0.07 15.91 -20.60
CA TRP A 166 1.34 16.05 -20.25
C TRP A 166 1.78 17.48 -19.91
N LYS A 167 1.06 18.52 -20.36
CA LYS A 167 1.29 19.90 -19.88
C LYS A 167 0.96 20.04 -18.40
N ALA A 168 -0.09 19.36 -17.92
CA ALA A 168 -0.36 19.30 -16.48
C ALA A 168 0.78 18.58 -15.74
N PHE A 169 1.32 17.50 -16.32
CA PHE A 169 2.49 16.82 -15.77
C PHE A 169 3.74 17.72 -15.70
N ASP A 170 4.01 18.51 -16.74
CA ASP A 170 5.12 19.49 -16.78
C ASP A 170 4.92 20.60 -15.74
N GLN A 171 3.68 21.04 -15.54
CA GLN A 171 3.33 21.98 -14.48
C GLN A 171 3.62 21.39 -13.09
N LEU A 172 3.31 20.12 -12.87
CA LEU A 172 3.69 19.44 -11.63
C LEU A 172 5.21 19.40 -11.44
N GLN A 173 6.00 19.18 -12.49
CA GLN A 173 7.46 19.25 -12.37
C GLN A 173 7.92 20.67 -11.98
N THR A 174 7.31 21.69 -12.57
CA THR A 174 7.56 23.09 -12.21
C THR A 174 7.22 23.35 -10.74
N TYR A 175 6.12 22.81 -10.21
CA TYR A 175 5.79 22.93 -8.80
C TYR A 175 6.81 22.24 -7.90
N LYS A 176 7.24 21.02 -8.23
CA LYS A 176 8.25 20.28 -7.46
C LYS A 176 9.54 21.08 -7.28
N GLU A 177 9.94 21.83 -8.32
CA GLU A 177 11.12 22.69 -8.27
C GLU A 177 10.87 24.01 -7.52
N GLN A 178 9.72 24.64 -7.73
CA GLN A 178 9.50 26.03 -7.34
C GLN A 178 8.79 26.22 -6.00
N ILE A 179 8.01 25.23 -5.55
CA ILE A 179 7.33 25.20 -4.25
C ILE A 179 7.58 23.84 -3.55
N PRO A 180 8.85 23.48 -3.30
CA PRO A 180 9.22 22.13 -2.87
C PRO A 180 8.62 21.72 -1.51
N ASP A 181 8.32 22.69 -0.64
CA ASP A 181 7.79 22.45 0.72
C ASP A 181 6.43 21.72 0.70
N LEU A 182 5.60 21.94 -0.33
CA LEU A 182 4.35 21.20 -0.52
C LEU A 182 4.59 19.70 -0.66
N PHE A 183 5.66 19.33 -1.37
CA PHE A 183 5.98 17.95 -1.69
C PHE A 183 6.72 17.22 -0.57
N HIS A 184 7.02 17.89 0.54
CA HIS A 184 7.35 17.19 1.78
C HIS A 184 6.16 16.36 2.31
N TYR A 185 4.93 16.74 1.96
CA TYR A 185 3.70 16.11 2.47
C TYR A 185 2.91 15.34 1.41
N ASN A 186 3.10 15.67 0.13
CA ASN A 186 2.31 15.10 -0.96
C ASN A 186 2.41 13.57 -1.04
N GLU A 187 1.25 12.91 -1.11
CA GLU A 187 1.14 11.47 -1.27
C GLU A 187 0.77 11.07 -2.70
N ILE A 188 -0.14 11.80 -3.32
CA ILE A 188 -0.67 11.51 -4.66
C ILE A 188 -0.68 12.78 -5.51
N LEU A 189 -0.26 12.64 -6.76
CA LEU A 189 -0.40 13.66 -7.80
C LEU A 189 -1.44 13.21 -8.81
N VAL A 190 -2.33 14.11 -9.22
CA VAL A 190 -3.35 13.87 -10.24
C VAL A 190 -3.18 14.91 -11.35
N ILE A 191 -3.25 14.45 -12.59
CA ILE A 191 -3.33 15.29 -13.79
C ILE A 191 -4.60 14.92 -14.56
N SER A 192 -5.30 15.93 -15.09
CA SER A 192 -6.51 15.67 -15.86
C SER A 192 -6.88 16.83 -16.78
N ASP A 193 -7.54 16.52 -17.89
CA ASP A 193 -8.33 17.47 -18.69
C ASP A 193 -9.84 17.23 -18.53
N GLY A 194 -10.24 16.41 -17.56
CA GLY A 194 -11.60 15.93 -17.31
C GLY A 194 -11.89 14.61 -18.01
N SER A 195 -11.59 14.54 -19.31
CA SER A 195 -11.81 13.37 -20.15
C SER A 195 -10.85 12.23 -19.82
N GLU A 196 -9.56 12.55 -19.71
CA GLU A 196 -8.51 11.66 -19.24
C GLU A 196 -8.06 12.09 -17.84
N ALA A 197 -7.76 11.11 -16.99
CA ALA A 197 -7.21 11.37 -15.66
C ALA A 197 -6.19 10.32 -15.26
N ARG A 198 -5.04 10.78 -14.77
CA ARG A 198 -3.96 9.92 -14.32
C ARG A 198 -3.45 10.34 -12.97
N MET A 199 -3.00 9.37 -12.19
CA MET A 199 -2.35 9.60 -10.91
C MET A 199 -0.95 8.98 -10.84
N GLY A 200 -0.05 9.64 -10.12
CA GLY A 200 1.33 9.24 -9.96
C GLY A 200 1.91 9.66 -8.61
N SER A 201 3.09 9.13 -8.29
CA SER A 201 3.83 9.49 -7.08
C SER A 201 4.74 10.70 -7.32
N LEU A 202 5.28 11.26 -6.23
CA LEU A 202 6.24 12.37 -6.29
C LEU A 202 7.45 12.10 -7.22
N SER A 203 7.99 10.88 -7.21
CA SER A 203 9.15 10.52 -8.05
C SER A 203 8.78 9.77 -9.34
N ALA A 204 7.49 9.66 -9.67
CA ALA A 204 7.04 9.03 -10.90
C ALA A 204 7.40 9.88 -12.12
N ASP A 205 7.91 9.22 -13.17
CA ASP A 205 7.95 9.77 -14.52
C ASP A 205 6.57 9.69 -15.19
N ALA A 206 6.46 10.23 -16.40
CA ALA A 206 5.22 10.27 -17.15
C ALA A 206 4.60 8.87 -17.38
N GLU A 207 5.42 7.85 -17.64
CA GLU A 207 4.95 6.48 -17.88
C GLU A 207 4.33 5.82 -16.64
N ARG A 208 4.69 6.33 -15.45
CA ARG A 208 4.16 5.86 -14.16
C ARG A 208 2.95 6.65 -13.65
N PHE A 209 2.44 7.60 -14.44
CA PHE A 209 1.12 8.18 -14.22
C PHE A 209 0.05 7.27 -14.86
N MET A 210 -0.72 6.60 -14.01
CA MET A 210 -1.66 5.54 -14.41
C MET A 210 -3.11 5.99 -14.26
N ASN A 211 -3.99 5.50 -15.13
CA ASN A 211 -5.43 5.74 -15.05
C ASN A 211 -6.02 4.98 -13.85
N TRP A 212 -7.07 5.57 -13.26
CA TRP A 212 -7.93 4.89 -12.28
C TRP A 212 -9.26 4.55 -12.94
N ARG A 213 -9.57 3.26 -13.09
CA ARG A 213 -10.61 2.80 -14.06
C ARG A 213 -11.90 2.29 -13.44
N THR A 214 -12.09 2.38 -12.13
CA THR A 214 -13.25 1.79 -11.45
C THR A 214 -13.57 2.54 -10.17
N ILE A 215 -14.85 2.52 -9.75
CA ILE A 215 -15.29 3.12 -8.49
C ILE A 215 -15.41 2.04 -7.40
N ASP A 216 -15.96 0.88 -7.74
CA ASP A 216 -16.25 -0.22 -6.82
C ASP A 216 -15.19 -1.34 -6.83
N GLY A 217 -14.33 -1.38 -7.86
CA GLY A 217 -13.38 -2.46 -8.08
C GLY A 217 -13.90 -3.59 -8.96
N GLU A 218 -15.14 -3.51 -9.42
CA GLU A 218 -15.82 -4.52 -10.21
C GLU A 218 -16.11 -4.03 -11.63
N GLN A 219 -16.80 -2.89 -11.75
CA GLN A 219 -17.14 -2.32 -13.05
C GLN A 219 -15.98 -1.45 -13.55
N LEU A 220 -15.42 -1.83 -14.70
CA LEU A 220 -14.47 -1.00 -15.44
C LEU A 220 -15.23 0.10 -16.19
N ASP A 221 -14.73 1.32 -16.09
CA ASP A 221 -15.29 2.53 -16.70
C ASP A 221 -16.80 2.72 -16.40
N PRO A 222 -17.17 2.82 -15.11
CA PRO A 222 -18.59 2.79 -14.70
C PRO A 222 -19.41 3.99 -15.18
N LEU A 223 -18.75 5.12 -15.46
CA LEU A 223 -19.39 6.35 -15.93
C LEU A 223 -19.26 6.52 -17.46
N GLY A 224 -18.57 5.60 -18.13
CA GLY A 224 -18.32 5.63 -19.56
C GLY A 224 -17.26 6.64 -19.98
N GLN A 225 -16.97 6.61 -21.28
CA GLN A 225 -15.91 7.42 -21.91
C GLN A 225 -16.00 8.91 -21.54
N PHE A 226 -14.83 9.53 -21.40
CA PHE A 226 -14.66 10.95 -21.09
C PHE A 226 -15.04 11.36 -19.65
N ASN A 227 -15.22 10.41 -18.73
CA ASN A 227 -15.49 10.66 -17.31
C ASN A 227 -14.40 10.06 -16.40
N GLU A 228 -13.14 10.03 -16.87
CA GLU A 228 -12.04 9.44 -16.11
C GLU A 228 -11.74 10.23 -14.83
N LEU A 229 -11.86 11.57 -14.84
CA LEU A 229 -11.65 12.37 -13.62
C LEU A 229 -12.69 12.03 -12.56
N GLU A 230 -13.97 11.99 -12.92
CA GLU A 230 -15.04 11.64 -11.98
C GLU A 230 -14.85 10.22 -11.44
N THR A 231 -14.50 9.27 -12.32
CA THR A 231 -14.20 7.88 -11.95
C THR A 231 -13.04 7.80 -10.96
N LEU A 232 -11.96 8.56 -11.18
CA LEU A 232 -10.80 8.61 -10.29
C LEU A 232 -11.18 9.21 -8.92
N LEU A 233 -11.88 10.35 -8.91
CA LEU A 233 -12.26 11.02 -7.68
C LEU A 233 -13.22 10.16 -6.85
N ARG A 234 -14.27 9.61 -7.46
CA ARG A 234 -15.21 8.71 -6.77
C ARG A 234 -14.56 7.38 -6.36
N GLY A 235 -13.57 6.89 -7.10
CA GLY A 235 -12.95 5.60 -6.85
C GLY A 235 -11.89 5.62 -5.74
N VAL A 236 -10.91 6.53 -5.80
CA VAL A 236 -9.78 6.54 -4.84
C VAL A 236 -9.79 7.75 -3.89
N MET A 237 -10.45 8.85 -4.25
CA MET A 237 -10.53 10.03 -3.37
C MET A 237 -11.72 9.97 -2.40
N ALA A 238 -12.59 8.96 -2.48
CA ALA A 238 -13.55 8.70 -1.42
C ALA A 238 -12.79 8.51 -0.08
N PRO A 239 -13.17 9.19 1.02
CA PRO A 239 -12.41 9.20 2.27
C PRO A 239 -11.97 7.82 2.79
N GLU A 240 -12.85 6.81 2.77
CA GLU A 240 -12.53 5.43 3.17
C GLU A 240 -11.49 4.76 2.25
N MET A 241 -11.58 5.02 0.95
CA MET A 241 -10.64 4.47 -0.04
C MET A 241 -9.29 5.16 0.08
N LEU A 242 -9.28 6.49 0.23
CA LEU A 242 -8.05 7.26 0.35
C LEU A 242 -7.28 6.89 1.63
N LEU A 243 -7.96 6.69 2.77
CA LEU A 243 -7.26 6.23 3.99
C LEU A 243 -6.59 4.87 3.82
N ASP A 244 -7.29 3.89 3.21
CA ASP A 244 -6.72 2.58 2.93
C ASP A 244 -5.54 2.69 1.96
N TYR A 245 -5.70 3.52 0.92
CA TYR A 245 -4.67 3.77 -0.09
C TYR A 245 -3.39 4.37 0.52
N LEU A 246 -3.52 5.47 1.26
CA LEU A 246 -2.41 6.15 1.93
C LEU A 246 -1.69 5.23 2.91
N ARG A 247 -2.41 4.35 3.60
CA ARG A 247 -1.85 3.50 4.64
C ARG A 247 -1.08 2.30 4.10
N TYR A 248 -1.50 1.73 2.96
CA TYR A 248 -1.02 0.42 2.51
C TYR A 248 -0.48 0.37 1.08
N PHE A 249 -0.63 1.44 0.29
CA PHE A 249 -0.36 1.42 -1.15
C PHE A 249 0.62 2.51 -1.60
N VAL A 250 1.34 3.10 -0.65
CA VAL A 250 2.48 3.99 -0.88
C VAL A 250 3.74 3.29 -0.41
N LEU A 251 4.75 3.22 -1.26
CA LEU A 251 6.00 2.49 -1.01
C LEU A 251 7.20 3.37 -1.31
N PHE A 252 8.27 3.17 -0.56
CA PHE A 252 9.58 3.74 -0.84
C PHE A 252 10.58 2.60 -0.99
N GLU A 253 11.36 2.65 -2.08
CA GLU A 253 12.48 1.75 -2.33
C GLU A 253 13.76 2.56 -2.36
N ASP A 254 14.84 2.01 -1.80
CA ASP A 254 16.12 2.71 -1.66
C ASP A 254 17.29 1.74 -1.85
N ASP A 255 17.71 1.57 -3.10
CA ASP A 255 18.83 0.72 -3.54
C ASP A 255 20.07 1.54 -3.94
N GLY A 256 20.22 2.73 -3.35
CA GLY A 256 21.19 3.76 -3.74
C GLY A 256 20.53 4.94 -4.46
N ARG A 257 19.30 4.77 -4.95
CA ARG A 257 18.42 5.86 -5.37
C ARG A 257 17.05 5.70 -4.71
N LEU A 258 16.66 6.67 -3.89
CA LEU A 258 15.33 6.70 -3.30
C LEU A 258 14.27 6.91 -4.38
N VAL A 259 13.27 6.03 -4.42
CA VAL A 259 12.10 6.11 -5.32
C VAL A 259 10.83 5.88 -4.51
N LYS A 260 9.84 6.76 -4.69
CA LYS A 260 8.47 6.58 -4.22
C LYS A 260 7.62 5.92 -5.30
N LYS A 261 6.87 4.89 -4.94
CA LYS A 261 5.89 4.22 -5.81
C LYS A 261 4.52 4.24 -5.15
N ILE A 262 3.48 4.24 -5.97
CA ILE A 262 2.09 4.06 -5.52
C ILE A 262 1.43 2.98 -6.37
N ALA A 263 0.49 2.24 -5.79
CA ALA A 263 -0.12 1.09 -6.44
C ALA A 263 -1.18 1.47 -7.51
N GLY A 264 -1.24 0.75 -8.61
CA GLY A 264 -2.34 0.91 -9.59
C GLY A 264 -3.68 0.41 -9.05
N TYR A 265 -4.79 0.85 -9.67
CA TYR A 265 -6.15 0.48 -9.24
C TYR A 265 -6.34 -1.04 -9.17
N HIS A 266 -5.79 -1.79 -10.14
CA HIS A 266 -5.87 -3.25 -10.17
C HIS A 266 -5.16 -3.90 -8.99
N GLN A 267 -4.07 -3.31 -8.50
CA GLN A 267 -3.34 -3.78 -7.32
C GLN A 267 -4.11 -3.44 -6.04
N PHE A 268 -4.66 -2.23 -5.96
CA PHE A 268 -5.47 -1.78 -4.83
C PHE A 268 -6.69 -2.68 -4.60
N HIS A 269 -7.51 -2.88 -5.63
CA HIS A 269 -8.71 -3.69 -5.52
C HIS A 269 -8.40 -5.18 -5.35
N ALA A 270 -7.34 -5.70 -5.97
CA ALA A 270 -6.90 -7.08 -5.75
C ALA A 270 -6.53 -7.35 -4.28
N VAL A 271 -5.77 -6.45 -3.64
CA VAL A 271 -5.40 -6.59 -2.23
C VAL A 271 -6.63 -6.48 -1.33
N ARG A 272 -7.53 -5.52 -1.59
CA ARG A 272 -8.78 -5.36 -0.83
C ARG A 272 -9.62 -6.63 -0.85
N ALA A 273 -9.82 -7.22 -2.03
CA ALA A 273 -10.55 -8.47 -2.19
C ALA A 273 -9.84 -9.65 -1.49
N ALA A 274 -8.52 -9.77 -1.67
CA ALA A 274 -7.73 -10.86 -1.10
C ALA A 274 -7.72 -10.85 0.44
N ILE A 275 -7.65 -9.69 1.08
CA ILE A 275 -7.63 -9.58 2.54
C ILE A 275 -8.93 -10.11 3.15
N GLY A 276 -10.08 -9.73 2.61
CA GLY A 276 -11.37 -10.21 3.10
C GLY A 276 -11.46 -11.73 3.07
N GLN A 277 -11.01 -12.33 1.96
CA GLN A 277 -10.96 -13.78 1.80
C GLN A 277 -9.99 -14.44 2.78
N VAL A 278 -8.78 -13.89 2.94
CA VAL A 278 -7.74 -14.46 3.82
C VAL A 278 -8.14 -14.41 5.27
N VAL A 279 -8.72 -13.30 5.73
CA VAL A 279 -9.25 -13.18 7.09
C VAL A 279 -10.37 -14.19 7.32
N SER A 280 -11.28 -14.37 6.36
CA SER A 280 -12.36 -15.37 6.50
C SER A 280 -11.81 -16.80 6.49
N ALA A 281 -10.82 -17.10 5.65
CA ALA A 281 -10.27 -18.44 5.47
C ALA A 281 -9.36 -18.89 6.62
N SER A 282 -8.72 -17.96 7.33
CA SER A 282 -7.77 -18.23 8.42
C SER A 282 -8.42 -18.48 9.79
N ARG A 283 -9.71 -18.16 9.93
CA ARG A 283 -10.47 -18.36 11.18
C ARG A 283 -10.61 -19.85 11.53
N PRO A 284 -10.81 -20.21 12.82
CA PRO A 284 -11.14 -21.58 13.21
C PRO A 284 -12.35 -22.11 12.42
N GLY A 285 -12.19 -23.28 11.79
CA GLY A 285 -13.20 -23.87 10.90
C GLY A 285 -13.26 -23.29 9.49
N GLY A 286 -12.38 -22.32 9.17
CA GLY A 286 -12.20 -21.76 7.84
C GLY A 286 -11.57 -22.74 6.86
N THR A 287 -11.60 -22.36 5.58
CA THR A 287 -11.19 -23.24 4.48
C THR A 287 -9.67 -23.30 4.26
N GLN A 288 -8.90 -22.41 4.89
CA GLN A 288 -7.46 -22.22 4.64
C GLN A 288 -7.12 -21.83 3.18
N LYS A 289 -8.15 -21.46 2.41
CA LYS A 289 -8.07 -21.09 0.99
C LYS A 289 -8.25 -19.59 0.82
N GLY A 290 -7.13 -18.90 0.72
CA GLY A 290 -7.07 -17.45 0.54
C GLY A 290 -7.30 -17.01 -0.91
N GLY A 291 -7.26 -17.93 -1.87
CA GLY A 291 -7.60 -17.69 -3.27
C GLY A 291 -6.41 -17.34 -4.17
N VAL A 292 -6.73 -16.99 -5.42
CA VAL A 292 -5.75 -16.71 -6.48
C VAL A 292 -5.91 -15.29 -7.00
N VAL A 293 -4.83 -14.52 -6.94
CA VAL A 293 -4.72 -13.21 -7.57
C VAL A 293 -4.04 -13.37 -8.92
N TRP A 294 -4.81 -13.14 -9.99
CA TRP A 294 -4.29 -13.16 -11.35
C TRP A 294 -3.90 -11.76 -11.80
N HIS A 295 -2.66 -11.64 -12.24
CA HIS A 295 -2.09 -10.46 -12.84
C HIS A 295 -1.43 -10.84 -14.16
N THR A 296 -1.45 -9.96 -15.16
CA THR A 296 -0.61 -10.15 -16.36
C THR A 296 0.87 -9.96 -16.00
N GLN A 297 1.77 -10.59 -16.75
CA GLN A 297 3.22 -10.39 -16.56
C GLN A 297 3.59 -8.92 -16.75
N GLY A 298 4.45 -8.39 -15.88
CA GLY A 298 4.87 -6.97 -15.92
C GLY A 298 3.89 -5.99 -15.26
N SER A 299 2.71 -6.43 -14.79
CA SER A 299 1.71 -5.55 -14.14
C SER A 299 2.04 -5.12 -12.69
N GLY A 300 3.24 -5.45 -12.20
CA GLY A 300 3.71 -5.09 -10.86
C GLY A 300 3.28 -6.03 -9.74
N LYS A 301 3.21 -7.35 -9.98
CA LYS A 301 2.80 -8.35 -8.96
C LYS A 301 3.53 -8.22 -7.62
N SER A 302 4.82 -7.94 -7.64
CA SER A 302 5.62 -7.76 -6.43
C SER A 302 5.10 -6.61 -5.56
N ILE A 303 4.67 -5.49 -6.15
CA ILE A 303 4.03 -4.39 -5.42
C ILE A 303 2.72 -4.87 -4.79
N THR A 304 1.88 -5.62 -5.53
CA THR A 304 0.64 -6.19 -4.99
C THR A 304 0.92 -7.09 -3.79
N MET A 305 1.92 -7.98 -3.88
CA MET A 305 2.31 -8.87 -2.77
C MET A 305 2.83 -8.10 -1.55
N THR A 306 3.65 -7.06 -1.76
CA THR A 306 4.16 -6.22 -0.66
C THR A 306 3.02 -5.48 0.04
N CYS A 307 2.10 -4.88 -0.71
CA CYS A 307 0.92 -4.19 -0.16
C CYS A 307 0.00 -5.18 0.58
N PHE A 308 -0.23 -6.36 -0.01
CA PHE A 308 -0.99 -7.43 0.62
C PHE A 308 -0.35 -7.86 1.94
N ALA A 309 0.96 -8.11 1.96
CA ALA A 309 1.68 -8.50 3.16
C ALA A 309 1.60 -7.43 4.25
N ALA A 310 1.85 -6.17 3.91
CA ALA A 310 1.76 -5.06 4.85
C ALA A 310 0.37 -4.94 5.49
N ARG A 311 -0.67 -5.12 4.69
CA ARG A 311 -2.05 -5.01 5.17
C ARG A 311 -2.47 -6.23 5.99
N VAL A 312 -2.10 -7.45 5.61
CA VAL A 312 -2.32 -8.67 6.42
C VAL A 312 -1.62 -8.56 7.78
N MET A 313 -0.38 -8.06 7.82
CA MET A 313 0.38 -7.90 9.06
C MET A 313 -0.25 -6.91 10.04
N GLN A 314 -0.95 -5.90 9.52
CA GLN A 314 -1.60 -4.87 10.31
C GLN A 314 -3.10 -5.14 10.55
N GLU A 315 -3.61 -6.28 10.09
CA GLU A 315 -4.99 -6.68 10.29
C GLU A 315 -5.17 -7.29 11.69
N ALA A 316 -5.93 -6.61 12.55
CA ALA A 316 -6.10 -7.02 13.95
C ALA A 316 -6.70 -8.43 14.06
N ALA A 317 -7.58 -8.78 13.12
CA ALA A 317 -8.18 -10.11 13.02
C ALA A 317 -7.17 -11.25 12.80
N MET A 318 -5.96 -10.94 12.34
CA MET A 318 -4.89 -11.90 12.05
C MET A 318 -3.90 -12.09 13.21
N GLU A 319 -4.07 -11.36 14.33
CA GLU A 319 -3.33 -11.59 15.59
C GLU A 319 -1.79 -11.67 15.41
N ASN A 320 -1.19 -10.63 14.79
CA ASN A 320 0.24 -10.57 14.48
C ASN A 320 0.73 -11.80 13.66
N PRO A 321 0.26 -11.96 12.41
CA PRO A 321 0.47 -13.16 11.63
C PRO A 321 1.94 -13.33 11.19
N THR A 322 2.33 -14.56 10.88
CA THR A 322 3.58 -14.84 10.16
C THR A 322 3.28 -14.97 8.67
N ILE A 323 4.04 -14.27 7.83
CA ILE A 323 3.94 -14.40 6.37
C ILE A 323 5.08 -15.29 5.89
N VAL A 324 4.75 -16.28 5.06
CA VAL A 324 5.72 -17.14 4.39
C VAL A 324 5.60 -16.92 2.89
N VAL A 325 6.61 -16.32 2.28
CA VAL A 325 6.65 -16.08 0.84
C VAL A 325 7.41 -17.23 0.18
N ILE A 326 6.74 -17.89 -0.76
CA ILE A 326 7.22 -19.09 -1.44
C ILE A 326 7.42 -18.80 -2.92
N THR A 327 8.60 -19.17 -3.40
CA THR A 327 8.99 -19.09 -4.80
C THR A 327 9.47 -20.46 -5.31
N ASP A 328 9.50 -20.65 -6.63
CA ASP A 328 9.98 -21.90 -7.24
C ASP A 328 11.51 -21.94 -7.40
N ARG A 329 12.19 -20.80 -7.43
CA ARG A 329 13.64 -20.71 -7.69
C ARG A 329 14.31 -19.62 -6.87
N ASN A 330 15.58 -19.85 -6.53
CA ASN A 330 16.38 -18.95 -5.70
C ASN A 330 16.58 -17.55 -6.32
N ASP A 331 16.65 -17.43 -7.65
CA ASP A 331 16.81 -16.13 -8.33
C ASP A 331 15.54 -15.27 -8.20
N LEU A 332 14.35 -15.87 -8.37
CA LEU A 332 13.07 -15.19 -8.13
C LEU A 332 12.87 -14.87 -6.65
N ASP A 333 13.26 -15.79 -5.76
CA ASP A 333 13.28 -15.58 -4.30
C ASP A 333 14.08 -14.33 -3.94
N GLY A 334 15.31 -14.20 -4.46
CA GLY A 334 16.19 -13.06 -4.22
C GLY A 334 15.63 -11.75 -4.75
N GLN A 335 14.99 -11.74 -5.92
CA GLN A 335 14.37 -10.55 -6.49
C GLN A 335 13.20 -10.06 -5.64
N LEU A 336 12.27 -10.96 -5.29
CA LEU A 336 11.09 -10.61 -4.49
C LEU A 336 11.47 -10.24 -3.06
N PHE A 337 12.44 -10.95 -2.47
CA PHE A 337 13.03 -10.61 -1.17
C PHE A 337 13.65 -9.21 -1.18
N GLY A 338 14.33 -8.83 -2.28
CA GLY A 338 14.86 -7.49 -2.48
C GLY A 338 13.76 -6.43 -2.41
N VAL A 339 12.67 -6.59 -3.16
CA VAL A 339 11.52 -5.64 -3.15
C VAL A 339 10.94 -5.48 -1.74
N PHE A 340 10.69 -6.59 -1.03
CA PHE A 340 10.19 -6.55 0.34
C PHE A 340 11.20 -5.88 1.28
N SER A 341 12.48 -6.19 1.15
CA SER A 341 13.55 -5.63 1.99
C SER A 341 13.74 -4.14 1.78
N LEU A 342 13.47 -3.62 0.58
CA LEU A 342 13.49 -2.19 0.30
C LEU A 342 12.24 -1.47 0.84
N SER A 343 11.11 -2.18 0.94
CA SER A 343 9.80 -1.66 1.36
C SER A 343 9.53 -1.76 2.88
N GLN A 344 10.57 -1.73 3.71
CA GLN A 344 10.45 -1.92 5.17
C GLN A 344 9.53 -0.90 5.85
N ASP A 345 9.48 0.33 5.33
CA ASP A 345 8.62 1.39 5.88
C ASP A 345 7.14 1.01 5.86
N LEU A 346 6.73 0.31 4.80
CA LEU A 346 5.36 -0.18 4.62
C LEU A 346 5.11 -1.45 5.44
N LEU A 347 6.05 -2.40 5.42
CA LEU A 347 5.90 -3.71 6.07
C LEU A 347 5.98 -3.64 7.60
N ARG A 348 6.73 -2.66 8.15
CA ARG A 348 7.05 -2.51 9.59
C ARG A 348 7.72 -3.72 10.22
N GLU A 349 8.30 -4.57 9.38
CA GLU A 349 8.93 -5.82 9.74
C GLU A 349 10.08 -6.06 8.79
N ARG A 350 11.15 -6.69 9.29
CA ARG A 350 12.30 -7.02 8.47
C ARG A 350 12.13 -8.43 7.88
N PRO A 351 12.02 -8.56 6.54
CA PRO A 351 11.99 -9.88 5.91
C PRO A 351 13.28 -10.65 6.17
N VAL A 352 13.17 -11.96 6.28
CA VAL A 352 14.32 -12.87 6.37
C VAL A 352 14.23 -13.98 5.33
N GLN A 353 15.36 -14.32 4.71
CA GLN A 353 15.44 -15.41 3.74
C GLN A 353 15.94 -16.69 4.42
N ALA A 354 15.31 -17.81 4.11
CA ALA A 354 15.75 -19.13 4.57
C ALA A 354 16.72 -19.74 3.56
N GLU A 355 18.00 -19.80 3.89
CA GLU A 355 19.05 -20.27 2.96
C GLU A 355 19.05 -21.80 2.80
N THR A 356 18.74 -22.53 3.87
CA THR A 356 18.79 -24.00 3.92
C THR A 356 17.51 -24.57 4.54
N ARG A 357 17.31 -25.88 4.38
CA ARG A 357 16.19 -26.60 5.03
C ARG A 357 16.23 -26.46 6.56
N GLY A 358 17.41 -26.62 7.16
CA GLY A 358 17.58 -26.44 8.60
C GLY A 358 17.24 -25.03 9.07
N ASN A 359 17.66 -24.02 8.30
CA ASN A 359 17.36 -22.62 8.61
C ASN A 359 15.88 -22.26 8.45
N LEU A 360 15.19 -22.86 7.45
CA LEU A 360 13.73 -22.75 7.32
C LEU A 360 13.02 -23.27 8.57
N ARG A 361 13.42 -24.46 9.04
CA ARG A 361 12.83 -25.09 10.24
C ARG A 361 13.03 -24.23 11.48
N GLU A 362 14.24 -23.73 11.68
CA GLU A 362 14.56 -22.82 12.79
C GLU A 362 13.69 -21.56 12.76
N LYS A 363 13.52 -20.94 11.59
CA LYS A 363 12.75 -19.69 11.44
C LYS A 363 11.25 -19.87 11.68
N LEU A 364 10.69 -21.05 11.42
CA LEU A 364 9.25 -21.32 11.52
C LEU A 364 8.84 -22.07 12.79
N ALA A 365 9.61 -23.06 13.25
CA ALA A 365 9.15 -24.01 14.26
C ALA A 365 8.93 -23.40 15.65
N ASN A 366 9.76 -22.43 16.04
CA ASN A 366 9.72 -21.81 17.37
C ASN A 366 9.19 -20.36 17.33
N ARG A 367 8.49 -19.97 16.26
CA ARG A 367 8.05 -18.59 16.10
C ARG A 367 6.69 -18.36 16.80
N PRO A 368 6.62 -17.56 17.87
CA PRO A 368 5.36 -17.33 18.59
C PRO A 368 4.37 -16.46 17.81
N SER A 369 4.86 -15.48 17.04
CA SER A 369 4.06 -14.57 16.24
C SER A 369 4.92 -13.81 15.22
N GLY A 370 4.29 -13.13 14.26
CA GLY A 370 4.92 -12.11 13.43
C GLY A 370 5.92 -12.59 12.38
N GLY A 371 6.47 -11.63 11.64
CA GLY A 371 7.60 -11.80 10.75
C GLY A 371 7.30 -12.32 9.36
N ILE A 372 8.22 -12.05 8.43
CA ILE A 372 8.13 -12.41 7.01
C ILE A 372 9.31 -13.32 6.67
N VAL A 373 9.01 -14.54 6.21
CA VAL A 373 10.02 -15.56 5.88
C VAL A 373 9.93 -15.90 4.40
N PHE A 374 11.03 -15.73 3.68
CA PHE A 374 11.19 -16.13 2.28
C PHE A 374 11.82 -17.52 2.20
N ALA A 375 11.28 -18.37 1.33
CA ALA A 375 11.85 -19.69 1.07
C ALA A 375 11.46 -20.18 -0.31
N THR A 376 12.32 -21.00 -0.89
CA THR A 376 11.96 -21.77 -2.08
C THR A 376 11.20 -23.03 -1.70
N ILE A 377 10.25 -23.45 -2.54
CA ILE A 377 9.39 -24.60 -2.27
C ILE A 377 10.18 -25.90 -2.01
N GLN A 378 11.35 -26.08 -2.64
CA GLN A 378 12.20 -27.27 -2.47
C GLN A 378 12.75 -27.42 -1.05
N LYS A 379 12.74 -26.36 -0.24
CA LYS A 379 13.19 -26.41 1.16
C LYS A 379 12.19 -27.14 2.07
N PHE A 380 10.97 -27.39 1.59
CA PHE A 380 9.95 -28.20 2.26
C PHE A 380 10.03 -29.70 1.90
N MET A 381 11.06 -30.15 1.18
CA MET A 381 11.27 -31.58 0.96
C MET A 381 11.82 -32.29 2.21
N PRO A 382 11.38 -33.53 2.52
CA PRO A 382 12.01 -34.37 3.53
C PRO A 382 13.50 -34.55 3.26
N GLY A 383 14.29 -34.69 4.33
CA GLY A 383 15.69 -35.15 4.24
C GLY A 383 15.81 -36.57 3.68
N GLU A 384 17.02 -37.00 3.32
CA GLU A 384 17.26 -38.36 2.81
C GLU A 384 16.84 -39.45 3.81
N ASP A 385 16.91 -39.13 5.11
CA ASP A 385 16.54 -40.01 6.23
C ASP A 385 15.11 -39.74 6.77
N GLU A 386 14.29 -38.95 6.08
CA GLU A 386 12.93 -38.59 6.53
C GLU A 386 11.86 -39.14 5.57
N ASP A 387 10.92 -39.93 6.11
CA ASP A 387 9.78 -40.44 5.34
C ASP A 387 8.71 -39.35 5.07
N SER A 388 8.66 -38.32 5.92
CA SER A 388 7.71 -37.21 5.80
C SER A 388 8.30 -35.92 6.36
N PHE A 389 7.89 -34.76 5.82
CA PHE A 389 8.31 -33.48 6.35
C PHE A 389 7.55 -33.19 7.67
N PRO A 390 8.23 -32.80 8.75
CA PRO A 390 7.58 -32.59 10.04
C PRO A 390 6.70 -31.34 10.03
N VAL A 391 5.66 -31.35 10.86
CA VAL A 391 4.89 -30.15 11.20
C VAL A 391 5.84 -29.14 11.84
N LEU A 392 6.01 -27.98 11.20
CA LEU A 392 6.80 -26.88 11.76
C LEU A 392 5.93 -26.00 12.64
N SER A 393 4.70 -25.69 12.22
CA SER A 393 3.81 -24.88 13.03
C SER A 393 2.35 -25.20 12.75
N ALA A 394 1.59 -25.43 13.82
CA ALA A 394 0.15 -25.65 13.75
C ALA A 394 -0.66 -24.34 13.92
N ARG A 395 -0.01 -23.17 13.93
CA ARG A 395 -0.68 -21.87 14.05
C ARG A 395 -1.57 -21.59 12.84
N SER A 396 -2.76 -21.06 13.07
CA SER A 396 -3.69 -20.64 12.00
C SER A 396 -3.42 -19.24 11.47
N ASN A 397 -2.72 -18.39 12.23
CA ASN A 397 -2.28 -17.06 11.82
C ASN A 397 -0.96 -17.09 11.02
N ILE A 398 -0.86 -18.03 10.08
CA ILE A 398 0.22 -18.10 9.10
C ILE A 398 -0.40 -17.93 7.72
N VAL A 399 0.12 -16.98 6.94
CA VAL A 399 -0.31 -16.75 5.56
C VAL A 399 0.85 -17.09 4.62
N VAL A 400 0.60 -18.05 3.74
CA VAL A 400 1.54 -18.45 2.70
C VAL A 400 1.20 -17.69 1.42
N ILE A 401 2.15 -16.92 0.90
CA ILE A 401 2.07 -16.25 -0.39
C ILE A 401 2.91 -17.07 -1.38
N ALA A 402 2.28 -17.66 -2.39
CA ALA A 402 2.97 -18.38 -3.45
C ALA A 402 3.08 -17.50 -4.70
N ASP A 403 4.32 -17.21 -5.15
CA ASP A 403 4.57 -16.58 -6.44
C ASP A 403 4.67 -17.64 -7.55
N GLU A 404 4.21 -17.25 -8.74
CA GLU A 404 4.11 -18.09 -9.95
C GLU A 404 3.62 -19.51 -9.66
N ALA A 405 2.45 -19.59 -9.01
CA ALA A 405 1.81 -20.87 -8.71
C ALA A 405 1.45 -21.66 -9.98
N HIS A 406 2.39 -22.43 -10.50
CA HIS A 406 2.21 -23.35 -11.64
C HIS A 406 1.97 -24.80 -11.15
N ARG A 407 0.97 -25.47 -11.76
CA ARG A 407 0.51 -26.83 -11.37
C ARG A 407 1.64 -27.88 -11.33
N THR A 408 2.59 -27.81 -12.27
CA THR A 408 3.67 -28.81 -12.43
C THR A 408 4.78 -28.69 -11.40
N GLN A 409 5.03 -27.49 -10.88
CA GLN A 409 6.11 -27.23 -9.93
C GLN A 409 5.64 -27.33 -8.47
N TYR A 410 4.40 -26.95 -8.19
CA TYR A 410 3.82 -27.11 -6.85
C TYR A 410 3.32 -28.54 -6.60
N GLY A 411 3.17 -29.38 -7.64
CA GLY A 411 3.02 -30.83 -7.45
C GLY A 411 1.83 -31.22 -6.59
N PHE A 412 0.63 -30.73 -6.92
CA PHE A 412 -0.60 -31.20 -6.26
C PHE A 412 -0.97 -32.66 -6.58
N HIS A 413 -0.15 -33.36 -7.37
CA HIS A 413 -0.31 -34.78 -7.71
C HIS A 413 0.74 -35.64 -6.99
N ALA A 414 0.28 -36.68 -6.31
CA ALA A 414 1.11 -37.83 -5.98
C ALA A 414 1.29 -38.68 -7.23
N SER A 415 2.52 -38.85 -7.73
CA SER A 415 2.78 -39.81 -8.80
C SER A 415 3.23 -41.14 -8.18
N LEU A 416 2.52 -42.22 -8.54
CA LEU A 416 2.99 -43.58 -8.31
C LEU A 416 4.08 -43.87 -9.34
N LYS A 417 5.35 -43.88 -8.92
CA LYS A 417 6.34 -44.63 -9.69
C LYS A 417 6.04 -46.10 -9.46
N ALA A 418 5.59 -46.79 -10.50
CA ALA A 418 5.62 -48.25 -10.52
C ALA A 418 7.08 -48.66 -10.22
N PRO A 419 7.31 -49.56 -9.26
CA PRO A 419 8.66 -50.02 -9.00
C PRO A 419 9.21 -50.67 -10.26
N ASP A 420 10.46 -50.35 -10.63
CA ASP A 420 11.19 -51.18 -11.56
C ASP A 420 11.20 -52.61 -11.00
N LEU A 421 10.52 -53.51 -11.69
CA LEU A 421 10.33 -54.93 -11.35
C LEU A 421 11.66 -55.69 -11.47
N LYS A 422 12.69 -55.30 -10.70
CA LYS A 422 13.98 -56.01 -10.60
C LYS A 422 14.65 -55.86 -9.23
N VAL A 423 13.94 -55.67 -8.12
CA VAL A 423 14.49 -55.97 -6.79
C VAL A 423 13.37 -56.46 -5.87
N ALA A 424 13.58 -57.61 -5.23
CA ALA A 424 12.67 -58.22 -4.27
C ALA A 424 12.74 -57.49 -2.91
N GLU A 425 12.22 -56.25 -2.89
CA GLU A 425 11.75 -55.48 -1.72
C GLU A 425 11.37 -54.08 -2.23
N ALA A 426 10.40 -54.04 -3.15
CA ALA A 426 9.90 -52.78 -3.68
C ALA A 426 8.81 -52.21 -2.77
N SER A 427 9.20 -51.43 -1.76
CA SER A 427 8.27 -50.53 -1.10
C SER A 427 7.79 -49.49 -2.12
N THR A 428 6.49 -49.48 -2.43
CA THR A 428 5.83 -48.43 -3.22
C THR A 428 6.02 -47.09 -2.51
N ARG A 429 7.00 -46.28 -2.95
CA ARG A 429 7.17 -44.90 -2.46
C ARG A 429 6.25 -43.98 -3.25
N TYR A 430 5.24 -43.42 -2.57
CA TYR A 430 4.43 -42.34 -3.11
C TYR A 430 5.31 -41.10 -3.25
N GLN A 431 5.52 -40.60 -4.47
CA GLN A 431 6.19 -39.32 -4.65
C GLN A 431 5.14 -38.22 -4.53
N VAL A 432 4.97 -37.76 -3.29
CA VAL A 432 4.15 -36.61 -2.92
C VAL A 432 4.82 -35.34 -3.46
N GLY A 433 4.06 -34.44 -4.09
CA GLY A 433 4.63 -33.22 -4.65
C GLY A 433 4.82 -32.11 -3.61
N TYR A 434 5.62 -31.10 -3.98
CA TYR A 434 6.17 -30.12 -3.04
C TYR A 434 5.13 -29.35 -2.21
N ALA A 435 3.96 -29.02 -2.78
CA ALA A 435 2.91 -28.30 -2.08
C ALA A 435 2.27 -29.12 -0.95
N GLN A 436 2.23 -30.44 -1.08
CA GLN A 436 1.70 -31.27 0.00
C GLN A 436 2.64 -31.23 1.20
N HIS A 437 3.96 -31.32 1.01
CA HIS A 437 4.90 -31.18 2.12
C HIS A 437 4.85 -29.80 2.78
N LEU A 438 4.64 -28.74 2.01
CA LEU A 438 4.39 -27.41 2.55
C LEU A 438 3.11 -27.35 3.40
N ARG A 439 2.03 -28.02 2.96
CA ARG A 439 0.79 -28.14 3.74
C ARG A 439 0.98 -29.00 4.99
N ASP A 440 1.74 -30.09 4.91
CA ASP A 440 2.06 -30.92 6.06
C ASP A 440 2.90 -30.15 7.09
N ALA A 441 3.83 -29.30 6.62
CA ALA A 441 4.63 -28.44 7.46
C ALA A 441 3.82 -27.36 8.19
N LEU A 442 2.78 -26.84 7.53
CA LEU A 442 1.96 -25.70 7.98
C LEU A 442 0.46 -26.02 7.81
N PRO A 443 -0.08 -27.01 8.57
CA PRO A 443 -1.39 -27.61 8.30
C PRO A 443 -2.58 -26.67 8.48
N ASN A 444 -2.39 -25.57 9.21
CA ASN A 444 -3.44 -24.57 9.48
C ASN A 444 -3.19 -23.23 8.79
N ALA A 445 -2.15 -23.12 7.95
CA ALA A 445 -1.86 -21.87 7.25
C ALA A 445 -2.88 -21.60 6.13
N THR A 446 -3.12 -20.31 5.86
CA THR A 446 -3.96 -19.87 4.74
C THR A 446 -3.08 -19.60 3.53
N PHE A 447 -3.48 -20.13 2.36
CA PHE A 447 -2.69 -20.06 1.13
C PHE A 447 -3.27 -19.04 0.16
N VAL A 448 -2.44 -18.16 -0.37
CA VAL A 448 -2.78 -17.21 -1.44
C VAL A 448 -1.77 -17.36 -2.55
N ALA A 449 -2.24 -17.46 -3.78
CA ALA A 449 -1.36 -17.53 -4.95
C ALA A 449 -1.43 -16.24 -5.78
N PHE A 450 -0.29 -15.83 -6.30
CA PHE A 450 -0.18 -14.76 -7.30
C PHE A 450 0.41 -15.37 -8.58
N THR A 451 -0.25 -15.19 -9.71
CA THR A 451 0.18 -15.84 -10.98
C THR A 451 0.05 -14.92 -12.19
N GLY A 452 1.00 -15.09 -13.13
CA GLY A 452 0.96 -14.50 -14.47
C GLY A 452 -0.03 -15.19 -15.43
N THR A 453 -0.31 -16.47 -15.19
CA THR A 453 -0.99 -17.38 -16.13
C THR A 453 -1.94 -18.31 -15.36
N PRO A 454 -3.22 -17.96 -15.22
CA PRO A 454 -4.20 -18.82 -14.57
C PRO A 454 -4.47 -20.01 -15.48
N VAL A 455 -4.74 -21.16 -14.88
CA VAL A 455 -5.12 -22.37 -15.62
C VAL A 455 -6.57 -22.21 -16.11
N SER A 456 -6.84 -22.53 -17.38
CA SER A 456 -8.14 -22.37 -18.02
C SER A 456 -9.26 -23.17 -17.36
N SER A 457 -10.48 -22.64 -17.42
CA SER A 457 -11.73 -23.13 -16.82
C SER A 457 -12.22 -24.51 -17.31
N GLU A 458 -11.59 -25.12 -18.32
CA GLU A 458 -11.90 -26.48 -18.76
C GLU A 458 -11.36 -27.57 -17.80
N ASP A 459 -10.39 -27.24 -16.93
CA ASP A 459 -9.83 -28.16 -15.94
C ASP A 459 -10.07 -27.63 -14.50
N ARG A 460 -11.03 -28.26 -13.81
CA ARG A 460 -11.67 -27.84 -12.54
C ARG A 460 -10.80 -27.94 -11.27
N ASP A 461 -9.55 -27.49 -11.27
CA ASP A 461 -8.60 -27.76 -10.16
C ASP A 461 -8.01 -26.53 -9.43
N THR A 462 -8.53 -25.32 -9.66
CA THR A 462 -8.14 -24.12 -8.86
C THR A 462 -8.83 -24.05 -7.50
N ARG A 463 -9.73 -24.98 -7.17
CA ARG A 463 -10.51 -24.98 -5.91
C ARG A 463 -9.68 -25.31 -4.66
N ALA A 464 -8.40 -25.64 -4.77
CA ALA A 464 -7.54 -26.03 -3.64
C ALA A 464 -6.76 -24.87 -3.01
N VAL A 465 -6.73 -23.69 -3.66
CA VAL A 465 -6.07 -22.47 -3.17
C VAL A 465 -7.10 -21.46 -2.69
#